data_AF-A0A950ZF78-F1
#
_entry.id   AF-A0A950ZF78-F1
#
_cell.length_a   1.000
_cell.length_b   1.000
_cell.length_c   1.000
_cell.angle_alpha   90.00
_cell.angle_beta   90.00
_cell.angle_gamma   90.00
#
_symmetry.space_group_name_H-M   'P 1'
#
loop_
_entity.id
_entity.type
_entity.pdbx_description
1 polymer ?
#
loop_
_entity_poly.entity_id
_entity_poly.type
_entity_poly.pdbx_seq_one_letter_code
_entity_poly.pdbx_strand_id
1 'polypeptide(L)'
;MRRLAAALLVAGVAWSAEAARVRAVRTGGTPAPVPQAIPVYPEPAGCAVPPVFPGATCSEGSAAFAALRDNEVDAVVRAAAKALDVPMTIAVVDRAGRVLALAHKAGAGSATDDDLAVGVARTAAFFSHDMAPLSSRTVRFLSGVHFPPGITNTPSAALYGIENTNRGCDMNLDFVAGQCLPTARSVNGLPCDSTNASGCGPGIVTGKVFPNDADPSSVNAGGIPLYRVDANGGVVSNGKLVGAIGISGVGGDSQRAEFASVSGAFGSLVTGIAPVPFYPLPDPGNVFIDGVRLPFLGPDLRLTFANDGLPNGVRRLDGTSAGTDATLVYAIAPGFGGCAPNGYLVAPRASSVSALSAVDVDTIVQRAIATAKKTRAVIRLPLNSYARMVIAVADTDGTILALYRMPDATVFSVDVAVAKSRNVVYFSQHGIGSSVPAGTAVSNRTIAFGGQPTFPSGIDSHVFDPREGPWYQSLFVHDLANPCSQGTQPANPNQNGIVFFAGSTPLYRGSTLVGGLGVSGDGIEQDDYVSYYGAGELLPPQSIWADQIVVDGVRLPMFKFPRHPEGVTECGGQPCS
;
A
#
# COMPACT_ATOMS: atom_id res chain seq x y z
N MET A 1 61.72 0.81 38.82
CA MET A 1 61.58 -0.40 37.98
C MET A 1 60.14 -0.87 38.04
N ARG A 2 59.30 -0.49 37.06
CA ARG A 2 57.87 -0.83 37.04
C ARG A 2 57.42 -1.09 35.60
N ARG A 3 56.86 -2.29 35.42
CA ARG A 3 55.79 -2.73 34.50
C ARG A 3 56.09 -2.76 32.99
N LEU A 4 56.34 -3.97 32.48
CA LEU A 4 56.21 -4.32 31.06
C LEU A 4 54.72 -4.32 30.66
N ALA A 5 54.41 -3.60 29.58
CA ALA A 5 53.23 -3.80 28.76
C ALA A 5 53.67 -4.62 27.53
N ALA A 6 53.01 -5.75 27.27
CA ALA A 6 53.12 -6.49 26.02
C ALA A 6 51.78 -6.42 25.31
N ALA A 7 51.76 -5.78 24.15
CA ALA A 7 50.63 -5.75 23.24
C ALA A 7 50.48 -7.12 22.57
N LEU A 8 49.28 -7.70 22.65
CA LEU A 8 48.86 -8.79 21.76
C LEU A 8 47.83 -8.22 20.78
N LEU A 9 48.16 -8.29 19.48
CA LEU A 9 47.22 -8.10 18.38
C LEU A 9 46.16 -9.21 18.43
N VAL A 10 44.89 -8.82 18.53
CA VAL A 10 43.76 -9.64 18.10
C VAL A 10 43.11 -8.90 16.94
N ALA A 11 43.16 -9.54 15.76
CA ALA A 11 42.46 -9.08 14.57
C ALA A 11 40.95 -9.18 14.82
N GLY A 12 40.33 -8.06 15.16
CA GLY A 12 38.89 -7.89 15.14
C GLY A 12 38.43 -7.64 13.71
N VAL A 13 37.81 -8.64 13.09
CA VAL A 13 37.00 -8.45 11.89
C VAL A 13 35.74 -7.71 12.31
N ALA A 14 35.76 -6.39 12.19
CA ALA A 14 34.58 -5.56 12.37
C ALA A 14 33.67 -5.75 11.14
N TRP A 15 32.59 -6.50 11.30
CA TRP A 15 31.45 -6.44 10.38
C TRP A 15 30.72 -5.12 10.65
N SER A 16 30.89 -4.14 9.77
CA SER A 16 30.05 -2.94 9.75
C SER A 16 28.69 -3.29 9.15
N ALA A 17 27.67 -3.35 10.00
CA ALA A 17 26.27 -3.41 9.59
C ALA A 17 25.86 -2.05 8.99
N GLU A 18 26.09 -1.89 7.69
CA GLU A 18 25.56 -0.78 6.91
C GLU A 18 24.13 -1.15 6.49
N ALA A 19 23.17 -0.92 7.39
CA ALA A 19 21.76 -1.03 7.07
C ALA A 19 21.45 -0.14 5.87
N ALA A 20 20.92 -0.73 4.81
CA ALA A 20 20.58 -0.06 3.56
C ALA A 20 19.77 1.21 3.85
N ARG A 21 20.38 2.36 3.59
CA ARG A 21 19.70 3.65 3.64
C ARG A 21 18.70 3.68 2.49
N VAL A 22 17.40 3.74 2.75
CA VAL A 22 16.44 4.20 1.72
C VAL A 22 16.45 5.72 1.73
N ARG A 23 17.61 6.27 1.38
CA ARG A 23 17.70 7.57 0.75
C ARG A 23 18.10 7.25 -0.67
N ALA A 24 17.42 7.82 -1.66
CA ALA A 24 17.98 7.93 -2.99
C ALA A 24 19.41 8.48 -2.86
N VAL A 25 20.42 7.62 -2.91
CA VAL A 25 21.81 8.02 -2.80
C VAL A 25 22.12 8.74 -4.10
N ARG A 26 22.31 10.06 -4.03
CA ARG A 26 22.94 10.84 -5.10
C ARG A 26 24.34 10.27 -5.33
N THR A 27 24.51 9.41 -6.33
CA THR A 27 25.81 9.21 -6.96
C THR A 27 25.99 10.35 -7.96
N GLY A 28 27.07 11.12 -7.80
CA GLY A 28 27.43 12.14 -8.77
C GLY A 28 27.77 11.47 -10.11
N GLY A 29 27.12 11.91 -11.18
CA GLY A 29 27.35 11.39 -12.53
C GLY A 29 26.77 12.33 -13.59
N THR A 30 27.60 12.58 -14.60
CA THR A 30 27.46 13.37 -15.84
C THR A 30 26.06 13.59 -16.43
N PRO A 31 25.85 14.70 -17.20
CA PRO A 31 24.55 15.01 -17.78
C PRO A 31 24.02 13.84 -18.63
N ALA A 32 22.77 13.46 -18.37
CA ALA A 32 22.11 12.35 -19.05
C ALA A 32 21.85 12.68 -20.53
N PRO A 33 21.97 11.69 -21.44
CA PRO A 33 21.54 11.82 -22.82
C PRO A 33 20.01 11.88 -22.92
N VAL A 34 19.54 12.42 -24.05
CA VAL A 34 18.15 12.61 -24.55
C VAL A 34 17.18 11.47 -24.17
N PRO A 35 15.87 11.73 -23.94
CA PRO A 35 14.92 10.72 -23.47
C PRO A 35 14.84 9.57 -24.46
N GLN A 36 15.32 8.39 -24.06
CA GLN A 36 14.93 7.16 -24.73
C GLN A 36 13.48 6.87 -24.32
N ALA A 37 12.63 6.56 -25.30
CA ALA A 37 11.27 6.07 -25.03
C ALA A 37 11.37 4.92 -24.03
N ILE A 38 10.77 5.10 -22.85
CA ILE A 38 10.70 4.06 -21.83
C ILE A 38 10.01 2.85 -22.49
N PRO A 39 10.65 1.67 -22.55
CA PRO A 39 10.03 0.50 -23.14
C PRO A 39 8.76 0.20 -22.35
N VAL A 40 7.60 0.20 -23.02
CA VAL A 40 6.38 -0.37 -22.45
C VAL A 40 6.63 -1.87 -22.38
N TYR A 41 7.03 -2.36 -21.21
CA TYR A 41 7.25 -3.79 -21.06
C TYR A 41 5.92 -4.53 -21.17
N PRO A 42 5.90 -5.68 -21.85
CA PRO A 42 4.72 -6.51 -21.89
C PRO A 42 4.38 -6.91 -20.45
N GLU A 43 3.12 -6.71 -20.09
CA GLU A 43 2.53 -7.27 -18.88
C GLU A 43 2.78 -8.80 -18.84
N PRO A 44 2.75 -9.45 -17.66
CA PRO A 44 3.00 -10.88 -17.52
C PRO A 44 2.23 -11.70 -18.57
N ALA A 45 2.80 -12.82 -19.03
CA ALA A 45 2.13 -13.67 -20.03
C ALA A 45 0.72 -14.08 -19.54
N GLY A 46 -0.31 -13.87 -20.36
CA GLY A 46 -1.71 -14.12 -19.98
C GLY A 46 -2.43 -12.93 -19.33
N CYS A 47 -1.71 -11.85 -19.00
CA CYS A 47 -2.27 -10.61 -18.49
C CYS A 47 -2.81 -9.74 -19.63
N ALA A 48 -3.97 -10.10 -20.17
CA ALA A 48 -4.76 -9.17 -20.97
C ALA A 48 -5.40 -8.14 -20.03
N VAL A 49 -4.63 -7.12 -19.62
CA VAL A 49 -5.18 -5.99 -18.87
C VAL A 49 -6.33 -5.40 -19.68
N PRO A 50 -7.47 -5.01 -19.06
CA PRO A 50 -8.58 -4.39 -19.77
C PRO A 50 -8.09 -3.36 -20.79
N PRO A 51 -8.52 -3.47 -22.07
CA PRO A 51 -8.05 -2.58 -23.11
C PRO A 51 -8.39 -1.15 -22.72
N VAL A 52 -7.41 -0.29 -22.90
CA VAL A 52 -7.55 1.15 -22.74
C VAL A 52 -8.07 1.70 -24.06
N PHE A 53 -9.23 2.34 -24.04
CA PHE A 53 -9.81 2.95 -25.23
C PHE A 53 -10.55 4.24 -24.89
N PRO A 54 -10.71 5.16 -25.87
CA PRO A 54 -11.50 6.37 -25.68
C PRO A 54 -12.92 6.04 -25.21
N GLY A 55 -13.32 6.58 -24.05
CA GLY A 55 -14.66 6.37 -23.50
C GLY A 55 -14.82 5.08 -22.68
N ALA A 56 -13.74 4.45 -22.23
CA ALA A 56 -13.82 3.35 -21.27
C ALA A 56 -14.66 3.73 -20.04
N THR A 57 -15.63 2.88 -19.69
CA THR A 57 -16.51 3.06 -18.54
C THR A 57 -16.17 2.06 -17.44
N CYS A 58 -15.96 2.59 -16.24
CA CYS A 58 -15.64 1.85 -15.03
C CYS A 58 -16.86 1.71 -14.13
N SER A 59 -16.84 0.69 -13.26
CA SER A 59 -17.81 0.54 -12.18
C SER A 59 -17.14 -0.08 -10.96
N GLU A 60 -17.35 0.55 -9.81
CA GLU A 60 -16.93 0.07 -8.50
C GLU A 60 -18.17 -0.34 -7.68
N GLY A 61 -19.07 -1.13 -8.29
CA GLY A 61 -20.29 -1.61 -7.65
C GLY A 61 -21.38 -0.55 -7.52
N SER A 62 -21.22 0.56 -8.24
CA SER A 62 -22.18 1.66 -8.35
C SER A 62 -22.33 2.08 -9.83
N ALA A 63 -23.01 3.20 -10.09
CA ALA A 63 -23.23 3.72 -11.44
C ALA A 63 -21.91 3.84 -12.22
N ALA A 64 -21.96 3.51 -13.52
CA ALA A 64 -20.79 3.55 -14.37
C ALA A 64 -20.28 4.99 -14.54
N PHE A 65 -18.96 5.15 -14.62
CA PHE A 65 -18.28 6.44 -14.78
C PHE A 65 -17.14 6.31 -15.80
N ALA A 66 -16.77 7.41 -16.45
CA ALA A 66 -15.68 7.37 -17.44
C ALA A 66 -14.30 7.25 -16.76
N ALA A 67 -13.38 6.51 -17.35
CA ALA A 67 -11.96 6.55 -16.99
C ALA A 67 -11.32 7.90 -17.35
N LEU A 68 -10.08 8.17 -16.89
CA LEU A 68 -9.32 9.37 -17.28
C LEU A 68 -9.13 9.45 -18.79
N ARG A 69 -9.26 10.66 -19.35
CA ARG A 69 -8.94 10.96 -20.75
C ARG A 69 -7.53 11.54 -20.87
N ASP A 70 -6.91 11.36 -22.03
CA ASP A 70 -5.60 11.92 -22.36
C ASP A 70 -5.53 13.45 -22.17
N ASN A 71 -6.57 14.18 -22.57
CA ASN A 71 -6.64 15.63 -22.39
C ASN A 71 -6.79 16.05 -20.91
N GLU A 72 -7.49 15.26 -20.09
CA GLU A 72 -7.56 15.47 -18.64
C GLU A 72 -6.20 15.20 -17.98
N VAL A 73 -5.50 14.15 -18.42
CA VAL A 73 -4.14 13.82 -17.97
C VAL A 73 -3.17 14.95 -18.32
N ASP A 74 -3.17 15.46 -19.56
CA ASP A 74 -2.33 16.60 -19.97
C ASP A 74 -2.65 17.86 -19.14
N ALA A 75 -3.93 18.16 -18.92
CA ALA A 75 -4.35 19.32 -18.11
C ALA A 75 -3.83 19.22 -16.66
N VAL A 76 -3.93 18.04 -16.05
CA VAL A 76 -3.41 17.78 -14.69
C VAL A 76 -1.90 18.01 -14.63
N VAL A 77 -1.13 17.44 -15.58
CA VAL A 77 0.34 17.59 -15.62
C VAL A 77 0.74 19.05 -15.82
N ARG A 78 0.12 19.76 -16.77
CA ARG A 78 0.46 21.17 -17.07
C ARG A 78 0.12 22.10 -15.91
N ALA A 79 -1.01 21.88 -15.23
CA ALA A 79 -1.38 22.67 -14.06
C ALA A 79 -0.39 22.47 -12.90
N ALA A 80 0.07 21.23 -12.66
CA ALA A 80 1.14 20.96 -11.71
C ALA A 80 2.45 21.67 -12.08
N ALA A 81 2.85 21.63 -13.35
CA ALA A 81 4.07 22.28 -13.82
C ALA A 81 4.05 23.82 -13.64
N LYS A 82 2.88 24.44 -13.82
CA LYS A 82 2.65 25.88 -13.58
C LYS A 82 2.58 26.25 -12.10
N ALA A 83 2.36 25.28 -11.22
CA ALA A 83 2.20 25.54 -9.80
C ALA A 83 3.48 26.11 -9.18
N LEU A 84 4.66 25.60 -9.51
CA LEU A 84 5.93 26.02 -8.88
C LEU A 84 7.05 26.24 -9.89
N ASP A 85 7.84 27.29 -9.70
CA ASP A 85 9.05 27.57 -10.48
C ASP A 85 10.29 26.82 -9.95
N VAL A 86 10.22 25.49 -9.96
CA VAL A 86 11.30 24.59 -9.53
C VAL A 86 11.36 23.35 -10.44
N PRO A 87 12.51 22.64 -10.51
CA PRO A 87 12.56 21.31 -11.09
C PRO A 87 11.58 20.36 -10.38
N MET A 88 10.88 19.54 -11.16
CA MET A 88 10.01 18.47 -10.64
C MET A 88 9.77 17.40 -11.72
N THR A 89 9.57 16.17 -11.26
CA THR A 89 9.05 15.05 -12.06
C THR A 89 7.58 14.85 -11.70
N ILE A 90 6.72 14.71 -12.70
CA ILE A 90 5.26 14.61 -12.56
C ILE A 90 4.80 13.30 -13.22
N ALA A 91 4.09 12.46 -12.47
CA ALA A 91 3.47 11.25 -12.98
C ALA A 91 1.95 11.29 -12.77
N VAL A 92 1.20 10.70 -13.70
CA VAL A 92 -0.23 10.44 -13.53
C VAL A 92 -0.48 8.95 -13.77
N VAL A 93 -1.27 8.32 -12.90
CA VAL A 93 -1.64 6.91 -13.02
C VAL A 93 -3.16 6.75 -13.01
N ASP A 94 -3.67 5.69 -13.65
CA ASP A 94 -5.08 5.29 -13.51
C ASP A 94 -5.35 4.59 -12.17
N ARG A 95 -6.62 4.24 -11.92
CA ARG A 95 -7.08 3.54 -10.72
C ARG A 95 -6.31 2.24 -10.42
N ALA A 96 -5.88 1.54 -11.48
CA ALA A 96 -5.15 0.28 -11.41
C ALA A 96 -3.63 0.49 -11.29
N GLY A 97 -3.14 1.73 -11.36
CA GLY A 97 -1.72 2.08 -11.21
C GLY A 97 -0.93 2.03 -12.51
N ARG A 98 -1.59 1.96 -13.67
CA ARG A 98 -0.94 2.11 -14.98
C ARG A 98 -0.50 3.55 -15.17
N VAL A 99 0.74 3.75 -15.61
CA VAL A 99 1.28 5.09 -15.88
C VAL A 99 0.66 5.67 -17.15
N LEU A 100 -0.04 6.80 -17.01
CA LEU A 100 -0.72 7.52 -18.09
C LEU A 100 0.10 8.69 -18.63
N ALA A 101 0.96 9.26 -17.79
CA ALA A 101 1.91 10.28 -18.18
C ALA A 101 3.09 10.28 -17.21
N LEU A 102 4.27 10.64 -17.74
CA LEU A 102 5.46 10.95 -16.97
C LEU A 102 6.15 12.13 -17.65
N ALA A 103 6.32 13.23 -16.92
CA ALA A 103 6.83 14.47 -17.45
C ALA A 103 7.87 15.11 -16.53
N HIS A 104 8.77 15.88 -17.14
CA HIS A 104 9.90 16.52 -16.47
C HIS A 104 9.89 18.01 -16.75
N LYS A 105 10.05 18.82 -15.70
CA LYS A 105 10.48 20.21 -15.87
C LYS A 105 11.99 20.27 -16.09
N ALA A 106 12.46 21.37 -16.67
CA ALA A 106 13.89 21.63 -16.83
C ALA A 106 14.66 21.38 -15.51
N GLY A 107 15.71 20.57 -15.58
CA GLY A 107 16.54 20.19 -14.42
C GLY A 107 16.02 19.02 -13.58
N ALA A 108 14.92 18.36 -13.97
CA ALA A 108 14.40 17.14 -13.35
C ALA A 108 14.60 15.90 -14.25
N GLY A 109 14.03 14.75 -13.86
CA GLY A 109 14.02 13.52 -14.68
C GLY A 109 15.16 12.54 -14.39
N SER A 110 15.59 12.43 -13.13
CA SER A 110 16.42 11.28 -12.74
C SER A 110 15.58 10.01 -12.68
N ALA A 111 16.15 8.85 -13.01
CA ALA A 111 15.42 7.57 -12.94
C ALA A 111 14.81 7.32 -11.54
N THR A 112 15.52 7.72 -10.48
CA THR A 112 15.01 7.63 -9.11
C THR A 112 13.82 8.56 -8.86
N ASP A 113 13.83 9.78 -9.41
CA ASP A 113 12.68 10.68 -9.31
C ASP A 113 11.48 10.16 -10.12
N ASP A 114 11.72 9.52 -11.26
CA ASP A 114 10.67 8.89 -12.08
C ASP A 114 9.94 7.79 -11.33
N ASP A 115 10.69 6.84 -10.75
CA ASP A 115 10.13 5.79 -9.90
C ASP A 115 9.43 6.36 -8.67
N LEU A 116 9.98 7.41 -8.07
CA LEU A 116 9.40 8.05 -6.90
C LEU A 116 8.10 8.79 -7.22
N ALA A 117 8.02 9.49 -8.35
CA ALA A 117 6.80 10.18 -8.82
C ALA A 117 5.69 9.17 -9.11
N VAL A 118 6.01 8.09 -9.84
CA VAL A 118 5.08 6.99 -10.10
C VAL A 118 4.67 6.31 -8.79
N GLY A 119 5.62 6.09 -7.87
CA GLY A 119 5.38 5.47 -6.58
C GLY A 119 4.43 6.25 -5.68
N VAL A 120 4.59 7.58 -5.56
CA VAL A 120 3.63 8.41 -4.80
C VAL A 120 2.27 8.53 -5.50
N ALA A 121 2.24 8.54 -6.84
CA ALA A 121 0.98 8.49 -7.60
C ALA A 121 0.24 7.17 -7.30
N ARG A 122 0.91 6.02 -7.45
CA ARG A 122 0.36 4.70 -7.12
C ARG A 122 -0.08 4.60 -5.68
N THR A 123 0.69 5.16 -4.74
CA THR A 123 0.32 5.19 -3.33
C THR A 123 -1.05 5.86 -3.13
N ALA A 124 -1.26 7.05 -3.71
CA ALA A 124 -2.55 7.73 -3.60
C ALA A 124 -3.68 6.98 -4.33
N ALA A 125 -3.43 6.47 -5.54
CA ALA A 125 -4.42 5.72 -6.31
C ALA A 125 -4.82 4.41 -5.60
N PHE A 126 -3.87 3.70 -5.02
CA PHE A 126 -4.10 2.38 -4.45
C PHE A 126 -4.84 2.43 -3.12
N PHE A 127 -4.55 3.43 -2.29
CA PHE A 127 -5.17 3.60 -0.96
C PHE A 127 -6.51 4.32 -1.00
N SER A 128 -6.72 5.21 -1.97
CA SER A 128 -7.99 5.91 -2.08
C SER A 128 -9.12 4.98 -2.53
N HIS A 129 -10.34 5.42 -2.21
CA HIS A 129 -11.60 4.79 -2.59
C HIS A 129 -12.67 5.88 -2.77
N ASP A 130 -13.86 5.51 -3.23
CA ASP A 130 -14.93 6.46 -3.61
C ASP A 130 -15.50 7.27 -2.44
N MET A 131 -15.22 6.89 -1.19
CA MET A 131 -15.92 7.40 -0.01
C MET A 131 -15.11 8.40 0.83
N ALA A 132 -13.79 8.33 0.76
CA ALA A 132 -12.88 9.27 1.42
C ALA A 132 -11.54 9.28 0.68
N PRO A 133 -10.88 10.45 0.56
CA PRO A 133 -9.58 10.56 -0.09
C PRO A 133 -8.45 10.26 0.88
N LEU A 134 -7.49 9.43 0.44
CA LEU A 134 -6.24 9.18 1.17
C LEU A 134 -5.05 9.56 0.27
N SER A 135 -4.18 10.44 0.76
CA SER A 135 -2.98 10.87 0.05
C SER A 135 -1.76 10.04 0.48
N SER A 136 -0.63 10.20 -0.21
CA SER A 136 0.63 9.59 0.26
C SER A 136 1.04 10.07 1.65
N ARG A 137 0.64 11.29 2.06
CA ARG A 137 0.78 11.78 3.44
C ARG A 137 -0.06 10.97 4.42
N THR A 138 -1.30 10.65 4.07
CA THR A 138 -2.15 9.80 4.89
C THR A 138 -1.51 8.44 5.12
N VAL A 139 -0.98 7.83 4.06
CA VAL A 139 -0.33 6.51 4.15
C VAL A 139 0.93 6.56 5.01
N ARG A 140 1.76 7.61 4.88
CA ARG A 140 2.93 7.81 5.76
C ARG A 140 2.56 7.92 7.24
N PHE A 141 1.45 8.60 7.54
CA PHE A 141 0.96 8.73 8.91
C PHE A 141 0.53 7.38 9.52
N LEU A 142 0.17 6.41 8.68
CA LEU A 142 -0.23 5.06 9.06
C LEU A 142 0.91 4.03 9.05
N SER A 143 2.12 4.40 8.64
CA SER A 143 3.24 3.46 8.50
C SER A 143 4.32 3.59 9.56
N GLY A 144 4.18 4.49 10.54
CA GLY A 144 5.21 4.76 11.54
C GLY A 144 5.39 3.65 12.59
N VAL A 145 6.52 3.69 13.30
CA VAL A 145 6.81 2.80 14.46
C VAL A 145 6.03 3.17 15.71
N HIS A 146 5.34 4.32 15.68
CA HIS A 146 4.45 4.84 16.70
C HIS A 146 3.19 5.40 16.07
N PHE A 147 2.08 5.28 16.79
CA PHE A 147 0.80 5.87 16.42
C PHE A 147 0.10 6.50 17.64
N PRO A 148 -0.10 7.83 17.66
CA PRO A 148 0.30 8.80 16.63
C PRO A 148 1.83 8.90 16.41
N PRO A 149 2.29 9.28 15.20
CA PRO A 149 3.71 9.47 14.93
C PRO A 149 4.39 10.46 15.90
N GLY A 150 5.61 10.13 16.33
CA GLY A 150 6.42 10.97 17.22
C GLY A 150 6.08 10.88 18.71
N ILE A 151 5.09 10.07 19.11
CA ILE A 151 4.73 9.82 20.51
C ILE A 151 5.33 8.49 20.97
N THR A 152 6.36 8.56 21.82
CA THR A 152 7.00 7.35 22.38
C THR A 152 6.06 6.58 23.30
N ASN A 153 6.36 5.31 23.52
CA ASN A 153 5.57 4.34 24.27
C ASN A 153 4.15 4.15 23.72
N THR A 154 3.98 4.28 22.40
CA THR A 154 2.76 3.93 21.69
C THR A 154 3.03 2.80 20.70
N PRO A 155 2.05 1.90 20.45
CA PRO A 155 2.22 0.84 19.47
C PRO A 155 2.56 1.36 18.07
N SER A 156 3.13 0.48 17.24
CA SER A 156 3.31 0.75 15.81
C SER A 156 1.99 1.10 15.13
N ALA A 157 2.06 1.96 14.12
CA ALA A 157 0.90 2.26 13.29
C ALA A 157 0.43 1.01 12.52
N ALA A 158 -0.85 1.00 12.17
CA ALA A 158 -1.51 -0.19 11.62
C ALA A 158 -0.83 -0.76 10.36
N LEU A 159 -0.14 0.07 9.58
CA LEU A 159 0.51 -0.29 8.32
C LEU A 159 2.04 -0.18 8.40
N TYR A 160 2.63 -0.38 9.57
CA TYR A 160 4.09 -0.51 9.67
C TYR A 160 4.59 -1.61 8.73
N GLY A 161 5.58 -1.30 7.89
CA GLY A 161 6.12 -2.22 6.87
C GLY A 161 5.38 -2.22 5.53
N ILE A 162 4.41 -1.32 5.32
CA ILE A 162 3.69 -1.22 4.04
C ILE A 162 4.60 -0.96 2.84
N GLU A 163 5.76 -0.34 3.06
CA GLU A 163 6.79 -0.06 2.04
C GLU A 163 7.41 -1.33 1.44
N ASN A 164 7.23 -2.50 2.08
CA ASN A 164 7.67 -3.79 1.56
C ASN A 164 6.71 -4.39 0.52
N THR A 165 5.52 -3.79 0.38
CA THR A 165 4.45 -4.29 -0.50
C THR A 165 4.40 -3.51 -1.82
N ASN A 166 3.69 -4.07 -2.81
CA ASN A 166 3.40 -3.48 -4.11
C ASN A 166 4.65 -3.11 -4.91
N ARG A 167 5.73 -3.90 -4.79
CA ARG A 167 7.01 -3.67 -5.48
C ARG A 167 7.03 -4.15 -6.93
N GLY A 168 5.91 -4.66 -7.43
CA GLY A 168 5.78 -5.16 -8.80
C GLY A 168 6.19 -6.61 -9.00
N CYS A 169 6.32 -7.37 -7.92
CA CYS A 169 6.60 -8.81 -7.95
C CYS A 169 5.57 -9.54 -8.80
N ASP A 170 6.02 -10.43 -9.68
CA ASP A 170 5.12 -11.36 -10.35
C ASP A 170 4.44 -12.25 -9.31
N MET A 171 3.11 -12.24 -9.32
CA MET A 171 2.30 -13.02 -8.40
C MET A 171 2.02 -14.43 -8.94
N ASN A 172 2.42 -14.78 -10.17
CA ASN A 172 2.17 -16.07 -10.80
C ASN A 172 0.68 -16.46 -10.76
N LEU A 173 -0.17 -15.58 -11.32
CA LEU A 173 -1.62 -15.70 -11.25
C LEU A 173 -2.23 -16.06 -12.61
N ASP A 174 -3.17 -17.00 -12.59
CA ASP A 174 -4.02 -17.32 -13.73
C ASP A 174 -5.28 -16.46 -13.70
N PHE A 175 -5.17 -15.23 -14.21
CA PHE A 175 -6.30 -14.31 -14.23
C PHE A 175 -7.45 -14.81 -15.11
N VAL A 176 -8.67 -14.54 -14.66
CA VAL A 176 -9.86 -14.60 -15.52
C VAL A 176 -9.67 -13.58 -16.66
N ALA A 177 -10.10 -13.95 -17.87
CA ALA A 177 -9.95 -13.09 -19.04
C ALA A 177 -10.49 -11.67 -18.79
N GLY A 178 -9.64 -10.66 -19.03
CA GLY A 178 -9.99 -9.25 -18.81
C GLY A 178 -10.04 -8.82 -17.34
N GLN A 179 -9.57 -9.62 -16.38
CA GLN A 179 -9.52 -9.28 -14.95
C GLN A 179 -8.08 -9.03 -14.45
N CYS A 180 -7.10 -8.91 -15.35
CA CYS A 180 -5.72 -8.66 -14.94
C CYS A 180 -5.52 -7.20 -14.46
N LEU A 181 -4.64 -7.04 -13.48
CA LEU A 181 -4.13 -5.76 -12.99
C LEU A 181 -2.66 -5.59 -13.43
N PRO A 182 -2.24 -4.36 -13.79
CA PRO A 182 -0.85 -4.09 -14.11
C PRO A 182 0.02 -4.25 -12.86
N THR A 183 1.23 -4.78 -13.03
CA THR A 183 2.18 -4.90 -11.93
C THR A 183 2.83 -3.55 -11.61
N ALA A 184 2.99 -3.23 -10.33
CA ALA A 184 3.57 -1.96 -9.87
C ALA A 184 5.12 -1.92 -9.97
N ARG A 185 5.67 -2.36 -11.10
CA ARG A 185 7.13 -2.40 -11.39
C ARG A 185 7.75 -1.01 -11.51
N SER A 186 9.07 -0.97 -11.45
CA SER A 186 9.86 0.22 -11.78
C SER A 186 9.54 0.68 -13.21
N VAL A 187 9.70 1.99 -13.44
CA VAL A 187 9.58 2.62 -14.76
C VAL A 187 10.58 2.03 -15.75
N ASN A 188 11.70 1.45 -15.28
CA ASN A 188 12.64 0.75 -16.16
C ASN A 188 12.05 -0.50 -16.85
N GLY A 189 10.91 -1.00 -16.33
CA GLY A 189 10.14 -2.13 -16.81
C GLY A 189 10.85 -3.49 -16.78
N LEU A 190 12.03 -3.59 -16.19
CA LEU A 190 12.75 -4.85 -16.02
C LEU A 190 11.91 -5.88 -15.20
N PRO A 191 12.27 -7.18 -15.23
CA PRO A 191 11.59 -8.18 -14.43
C PRO A 191 11.65 -7.88 -12.93
N CYS A 192 10.59 -8.24 -12.22
CA CYS A 192 10.52 -8.22 -10.76
C CYS A 192 9.88 -9.51 -10.29
N ASP A 193 10.70 -10.42 -9.77
CA ASP A 193 10.31 -11.72 -9.21
C ASP A 193 11.37 -12.20 -8.20
N SER A 194 11.15 -13.37 -7.61
CA SER A 194 12.03 -13.97 -6.58
C SER A 194 13.46 -14.27 -7.05
N THR A 195 13.71 -14.29 -8.37
CA THR A 195 15.03 -14.55 -8.97
C THR A 195 15.66 -13.31 -9.57
N ASN A 196 14.87 -12.28 -9.90
CA ASN A 196 15.33 -11.06 -10.52
C ASN A 196 14.53 -9.85 -10.02
N ALA A 197 15.15 -9.04 -9.16
CA ALA A 197 14.55 -7.83 -8.62
C ALA A 197 14.91 -6.53 -9.38
N SER A 198 15.52 -6.62 -10.56
CA SER A 198 16.08 -5.45 -11.27
C SER A 198 15.05 -4.42 -11.73
N GLY A 199 13.78 -4.82 -11.89
CA GLY A 199 12.66 -3.92 -12.17
C GLY A 199 11.63 -3.84 -11.07
N CYS A 200 12.00 -4.23 -9.84
CA CYS A 200 11.12 -3.98 -8.71
C CYS A 200 11.02 -2.47 -8.44
N GLY A 201 9.80 -1.98 -8.35
CA GLY A 201 9.51 -0.59 -8.01
C GLY A 201 9.75 -0.31 -6.53
N PRO A 202 9.65 0.96 -6.12
CA PRO A 202 9.86 1.36 -4.71
C PRO A 202 8.78 0.83 -3.75
N GLY A 203 7.71 0.21 -4.26
CA GLY A 203 6.56 -0.20 -3.47
C GLY A 203 5.63 0.95 -3.14
N ILE A 204 4.91 0.83 -2.04
CA ILE A 204 4.16 1.94 -1.45
C ILE A 204 5.15 2.98 -0.90
N VAL A 205 5.04 4.22 -1.39
CA VAL A 205 5.96 5.31 -1.05
C VAL A 205 5.35 6.18 0.05
N THR A 206 6.01 6.19 1.21
CA THR A 206 5.61 7.00 2.36
C THR A 206 6.58 8.15 2.64
N GLY A 207 7.85 7.97 2.27
CA GLY A 207 8.95 8.85 2.63
C GLY A 207 9.63 8.54 3.96
N LYS A 208 9.29 7.39 4.56
CA LYS A 208 10.10 6.82 5.65
C LYS A 208 11.52 6.55 5.13
N VAL A 209 12.53 7.13 5.80
CA VAL A 209 13.94 7.04 5.39
C VAL A 209 14.60 5.76 5.87
N PHE A 210 14.23 5.32 7.07
CA PHE A 210 14.80 4.15 7.73
C PHE A 210 13.71 3.24 8.29
N PRO A 211 13.90 1.92 8.29
CA PRO A 211 12.95 0.95 8.85
C PRO A 211 12.56 1.22 10.31
N ASN A 212 13.50 1.68 11.13
CA ASN A 212 13.27 2.05 12.53
C ASN A 212 12.58 3.41 12.70
N ASP A 213 12.24 4.09 11.59
CA ASP A 213 11.54 5.37 11.55
C ASP A 213 12.20 6.48 12.39
N ALA A 214 13.53 6.57 12.33
CA ALA A 214 14.31 7.57 13.07
C ALA A 214 13.96 9.05 12.72
N ASP A 215 13.28 9.29 11.59
CA ASP A 215 12.73 10.59 11.22
C ASP A 215 11.21 10.47 10.98
N PRO A 216 10.39 10.51 12.04
CA PRO A 216 8.93 10.37 11.93
C PRO A 216 8.26 11.53 11.18
N SER A 217 8.98 12.63 10.93
CA SER A 217 8.48 13.80 10.21
C SER A 217 8.65 13.69 8.69
N SER A 218 9.55 12.80 8.23
CA SER A 218 9.84 12.61 6.82
C SER A 218 8.64 12.11 6.06
N VAL A 219 8.31 12.72 4.93
CA VAL A 219 7.15 12.36 4.11
C VAL A 219 7.36 12.69 2.63
N ASN A 220 6.96 11.76 1.77
CA ASN A 220 6.84 11.97 0.33
C ASN A 220 5.39 12.34 0.00
N ALA A 221 5.00 13.59 0.27
CA ALA A 221 3.60 14.06 0.24
C ALA A 221 3.04 14.36 -1.17
N GLY A 222 3.78 14.03 -2.24
CA GLY A 222 3.41 14.40 -3.61
C GLY A 222 2.28 13.57 -4.23
N GLY A 223 1.70 12.57 -3.54
CA GLY A 223 0.64 11.72 -4.09
C GLY A 223 -0.76 12.22 -3.73
N ILE A 224 -1.56 12.59 -4.74
CA ILE A 224 -2.94 13.08 -4.57
C ILE A 224 -3.90 12.29 -5.48
N PRO A 225 -5.00 11.73 -4.94
CA PRO A 225 -5.97 11.00 -5.76
C PRO A 225 -6.73 11.92 -6.71
N LEU A 226 -7.23 11.36 -7.81
CA LEU A 226 -8.03 12.05 -8.83
C LEU A 226 -9.40 11.39 -8.90
N TYR A 227 -10.44 12.19 -8.64
CA TYR A 227 -11.83 11.77 -8.67
C TYR A 227 -12.55 12.41 -9.85
N ARG A 228 -13.33 11.62 -10.57
CA ARG A 228 -14.33 12.12 -11.50
C ARG A 228 -15.53 12.62 -10.73
N VAL A 229 -15.82 13.90 -10.88
CA VAL A 229 -16.94 14.62 -10.26
C VAL A 229 -17.86 15.17 -11.36
N ASP A 230 -19.05 15.62 -10.99
CA ASP A 230 -19.94 16.30 -11.91
C ASP A 230 -19.38 17.66 -12.33
N ALA A 231 -19.33 17.90 -13.64
CA ALA A 231 -18.66 19.08 -14.22
C ALA A 231 -19.42 20.41 -13.99
N ASN A 232 -20.57 20.40 -13.32
CA ASN A 232 -21.45 21.57 -13.16
C ASN A 232 -21.02 22.52 -12.02
N GLY A 233 -19.72 22.80 -11.91
CA GLY A 233 -19.22 23.99 -11.18
C GLY A 233 -18.38 23.76 -9.93
N GLY A 234 -18.24 22.53 -9.43
CA GLY A 234 -17.39 22.25 -8.28
C GLY A 234 -17.38 20.77 -7.88
N VAL A 235 -16.71 20.45 -6.76
CA VAL A 235 -16.77 19.10 -6.17
C VAL A 235 -18.16 18.88 -5.58
N VAL A 236 -19.10 18.42 -6.39
CA VAL A 236 -20.44 18.09 -5.91
C VAL A 236 -20.57 16.56 -5.82
N SER A 237 -21.10 16.12 -4.69
CA SER A 237 -21.43 14.74 -4.27
C SER A 237 -21.18 13.58 -5.26
N ASN A 238 -20.50 12.53 -4.79
CA ASN A 238 -20.34 11.20 -5.42
C ASN A 238 -19.21 11.09 -6.45
N GLY A 239 -18.06 11.67 -6.13
CA GLY A 239 -16.86 11.52 -6.93
C GLY A 239 -16.39 10.05 -7.02
N LYS A 240 -15.91 9.67 -8.21
CA LYS A 240 -15.43 8.31 -8.51
C LYS A 240 -13.93 8.29 -8.72
N LEU A 241 -13.22 7.45 -7.99
CA LEU A 241 -11.76 7.41 -8.08
C LEU A 241 -11.35 6.87 -9.46
N VAL A 242 -10.63 7.71 -10.23
CA VAL A 242 -10.18 7.38 -11.59
C VAL A 242 -8.66 7.24 -11.71
N GLY A 243 -7.90 7.69 -10.71
CA GLY A 243 -6.45 7.64 -10.73
C GLY A 243 -5.80 8.50 -9.65
N ALA A 244 -4.56 8.92 -9.89
CA ALA A 244 -3.83 9.83 -9.03
C ALA A 244 -2.72 10.56 -9.78
N ILE A 245 -2.33 11.73 -9.25
CA ILE A 245 -1.10 12.44 -9.62
C ILE A 245 -0.04 12.19 -8.55
N GLY A 246 1.22 12.12 -8.98
CA GLY A 246 2.40 12.02 -8.12
C GLY A 246 3.49 12.97 -8.56
N ILE A 247 4.13 13.65 -7.60
CA ILE A 247 5.24 14.57 -7.87
C ILE A 247 6.43 14.26 -6.98
N SER A 248 7.62 14.27 -7.58
CA SER A 248 8.92 14.08 -6.94
C SER A 248 9.97 15.07 -7.50
N GLY A 249 11.23 14.98 -7.05
CA GLY A 249 12.33 15.84 -7.52
C GLY A 249 12.26 17.29 -7.05
N VAL A 250 11.27 17.66 -6.22
CA VAL A 250 11.12 19.02 -5.68
C VAL A 250 11.98 19.19 -4.43
N GLY A 251 12.94 20.12 -4.46
CA GLY A 251 13.80 20.42 -3.32
C GLY A 251 13.11 21.24 -2.21
N GLY A 252 13.53 21.01 -0.96
CA GLY A 252 13.05 21.74 0.21
C GLY A 252 11.93 21.01 0.96
N ASP A 253 10.95 21.77 1.47
CA ASP A 253 9.80 21.22 2.18
C ASP A 253 8.95 20.30 1.26
N SER A 254 8.62 19.11 1.76
CA SER A 254 7.69 18.14 1.18
C SER A 254 6.35 18.75 0.73
N GLN A 255 5.87 19.79 1.40
CA GLN A 255 4.63 20.50 1.07
C GLN A 255 4.68 21.19 -0.30
N ARG A 256 5.88 21.42 -0.87
CA ARG A 256 6.02 21.97 -2.23
C ARG A 256 5.54 20.97 -3.29
N ALA A 257 5.98 19.71 -3.20
CA ALA A 257 5.50 18.65 -4.10
C ALA A 257 3.99 18.44 -3.93
N GLU A 258 3.52 18.40 -2.67
CA GLU A 258 2.10 18.29 -2.35
C GLU A 258 1.26 19.44 -2.93
N PHE A 259 1.71 20.69 -2.78
CA PHE A 259 1.05 21.87 -3.34
C PHE A 259 0.95 21.80 -4.87
N ALA A 260 2.02 21.38 -5.56
CA ALA A 260 1.99 21.19 -7.01
C ALA A 260 1.03 20.07 -7.43
N SER A 261 0.97 18.97 -6.67
CA SER A 261 0.05 17.86 -6.95
C SER A 261 -1.41 18.25 -6.75
N VAL A 262 -1.73 18.97 -5.68
CA VAL A 262 -3.10 19.49 -5.45
C VAL A 262 -3.48 20.51 -6.53
N SER A 263 -2.57 21.41 -6.90
CA SER A 263 -2.77 22.35 -8.01
C SER A 263 -3.03 21.62 -9.33
N GLY A 264 -2.28 20.55 -9.60
CA GLY A 264 -2.48 19.66 -10.75
C GLY A 264 -3.85 18.99 -10.74
N ALA A 265 -4.26 18.43 -9.61
CA ALA A 265 -5.55 17.76 -9.46
C ALA A 265 -6.75 18.70 -9.72
N PHE A 266 -6.64 19.99 -9.39
CA PHE A 266 -7.65 21.00 -9.76
C PHE A 266 -7.51 21.52 -11.20
N GLY A 267 -6.40 21.25 -11.89
CA GLY A 267 -6.13 21.71 -13.26
C GLY A 267 -7.15 21.25 -14.29
N SER A 268 -7.85 20.15 -13.98
CA SER A 268 -8.86 19.53 -14.83
C SER A 268 -10.27 19.62 -14.22
N LEU A 269 -10.53 20.57 -13.30
CA LEU A 269 -11.84 20.73 -12.66
C LEU A 269 -12.96 21.05 -13.66
N VAL A 270 -12.66 21.85 -14.68
CA VAL A 270 -13.61 22.23 -15.74
C VAL A 270 -14.11 21.04 -16.55
N THR A 271 -13.34 19.95 -16.59
CA THR A 271 -13.71 18.69 -17.24
C THR A 271 -14.17 17.63 -16.24
N GLY A 272 -14.35 18.00 -14.96
CA GLY A 272 -14.92 17.15 -13.92
C GLY A 272 -13.90 16.27 -13.20
N ILE A 273 -12.66 16.74 -12.98
CA ILE A 273 -11.66 16.05 -12.14
C ILE A 273 -11.31 16.88 -10.91
N ALA A 274 -11.26 16.25 -9.73
CA ALA A 274 -10.96 16.91 -8.46
C ALA A 274 -10.12 16.02 -7.51
N PRO A 275 -9.45 16.60 -6.50
CA PRO A 275 -8.64 15.82 -5.55
C PRO A 275 -9.45 15.10 -4.45
N VAL A 276 -10.77 15.32 -4.39
CA VAL A 276 -11.64 14.79 -3.33
C VAL A 276 -12.97 14.28 -3.93
N PRO A 277 -13.58 13.22 -3.36
CA PRO A 277 -14.85 12.68 -3.86
C PRO A 277 -16.09 13.45 -3.39
N PHE A 278 -15.98 14.12 -2.23
CA PHE A 278 -17.06 14.87 -1.59
C PHE A 278 -16.49 16.13 -0.94
N TYR A 279 -17.30 17.19 -0.90
CA TYR A 279 -17.02 18.35 -0.07
C TYR A 279 -18.32 18.98 0.48
N PRO A 280 -18.46 19.20 1.81
CA PRO A 280 -17.60 18.63 2.85
C PRO A 280 -17.65 17.09 2.83
N LEU A 281 -16.66 16.43 3.44
CA LEU A 281 -16.73 14.97 3.63
C LEU A 281 -17.93 14.62 4.53
N PRO A 282 -18.60 13.47 4.30
CA PRO A 282 -19.68 13.02 5.18
C PRO A 282 -19.22 12.88 6.63
N ASP A 283 -20.16 12.96 7.59
CA ASP A 283 -19.87 12.85 9.02
C ASP A 283 -18.95 11.65 9.34
N PRO A 284 -17.86 11.88 10.10
CA PRO A 284 -17.56 13.05 10.93
C PRO A 284 -16.68 14.12 10.22
N GLY A 285 -16.67 14.15 8.89
CA GLY A 285 -15.94 15.13 8.08
C GLY A 285 -14.45 14.83 7.91
N ASN A 286 -13.93 13.79 8.57
CA ASN A 286 -12.57 13.27 8.39
C ASN A 286 -12.54 11.76 8.69
N VAL A 287 -11.50 11.09 8.21
CA VAL A 287 -11.20 9.71 8.62
C VAL A 287 -10.45 9.73 9.95
N PHE A 288 -10.86 8.87 10.88
CA PHE A 288 -10.23 8.70 12.19
C PHE A 288 -9.87 7.23 12.40
N ILE A 289 -8.64 6.98 12.85
CA ILE A 289 -8.16 5.65 13.26
C ILE A 289 -7.72 5.76 14.71
N ASP A 290 -8.23 4.87 15.57
CA ASP A 290 -7.99 4.88 17.01
C ASP A 290 -8.20 6.26 17.68
N GLY A 291 -9.19 7.02 17.18
CA GLY A 291 -9.51 8.37 17.65
C GLY A 291 -8.59 9.48 17.12
N VAL A 292 -7.61 9.14 16.29
CA VAL A 292 -6.64 10.07 15.71
C VAL A 292 -7.08 10.45 14.30
N ARG A 293 -7.20 11.76 14.04
CA ARG A 293 -7.54 12.30 12.72
C ARG A 293 -6.41 12.02 11.74
N LEU A 294 -6.74 11.44 10.59
CA LEU A 294 -5.77 11.25 9.53
C LEU A 294 -5.51 12.55 8.74
N PRO A 295 -4.25 12.92 8.49
CA PRO A 295 -3.93 14.07 7.64
C PRO A 295 -4.13 13.72 6.17
N PHE A 296 -4.80 14.60 5.43
CA PHE A 296 -4.89 14.52 3.96
C PHE A 296 -3.90 15.46 3.28
N LEU A 297 -3.85 16.72 3.71
CA LEU A 297 -2.90 17.73 3.23
C LEU A 297 -1.99 18.21 4.36
N GLY A 298 -0.83 18.78 4.00
CA GLY A 298 0.09 19.44 4.91
C GLY A 298 -0.52 20.64 5.63
N PRO A 299 0.02 20.99 6.81
CA PRO A 299 -0.54 22.01 7.71
C PRO A 299 -0.55 23.42 7.12
N ASP A 300 0.19 23.72 6.05
CA ASP A 300 0.26 25.05 5.43
C ASP A 300 -0.59 25.17 4.16
N LEU A 301 -1.09 24.06 3.62
CA LEU A 301 -1.96 24.07 2.44
C LEU A 301 -3.38 24.51 2.80
N ARG A 302 -3.95 25.42 2.00
CA ARG A 302 -5.31 25.93 2.18
C ARG A 302 -6.05 25.87 0.85
N LEU A 303 -7.22 25.22 0.83
CA LEU A 303 -8.08 25.21 -0.35
C LEU A 303 -8.65 26.62 -0.61
N THR A 304 -8.87 26.95 -1.88
CA THR A 304 -9.68 28.10 -2.29
C THR A 304 -11.08 27.63 -2.64
N PHE A 305 -12.06 28.52 -2.48
CA PHE A 305 -13.48 28.20 -2.65
C PHE A 305 -14.13 29.15 -3.65
N ALA A 306 -15.04 28.61 -4.46
CA ALA A 306 -15.94 29.41 -5.27
C ALA A 306 -17.10 29.96 -4.42
N ASN A 307 -17.94 30.81 -5.04
CA ASN A 307 -19.07 31.47 -4.35
C ASN A 307 -20.14 30.49 -3.85
N ASP A 308 -20.18 29.28 -4.43
CA ASP A 308 -21.05 28.17 -4.02
C ASP A 308 -20.51 27.39 -2.81
N GLY A 309 -19.33 27.76 -2.28
CA GLY A 309 -18.69 27.09 -1.15
C GLY A 309 -17.92 25.82 -1.52
N LEU A 310 -17.81 25.49 -2.81
CA LEU A 310 -17.07 24.31 -3.27
C LEU A 310 -15.59 24.63 -3.52
N PRO A 311 -14.67 23.69 -3.28
CA PRO A 311 -13.26 23.92 -3.49
C PRO A 311 -12.95 23.99 -4.99
N ASN A 312 -12.23 25.03 -5.39
CA ASN A 312 -11.88 25.31 -6.78
C ASN A 312 -10.37 25.43 -7.03
N GLY A 313 -9.55 25.16 -6.02
CA GLY A 313 -8.11 25.32 -6.10
C GLY A 313 -7.42 25.24 -4.74
N VAL A 314 -6.16 25.64 -4.73
CA VAL A 314 -5.33 25.73 -3.54
C VAL A 314 -4.61 27.07 -3.52
N ARG A 315 -4.58 27.73 -2.37
CA ARG A 315 -3.87 28.99 -2.17
C ARG A 315 -2.38 28.74 -2.36
N ARG A 316 -1.73 29.67 -3.06
CA ARG A 316 -0.27 29.72 -3.23
C ARG A 316 0.43 29.43 -1.91
N LEU A 317 1.36 28.47 -1.91
CA LEU A 317 2.20 28.19 -0.76
C LEU A 317 3.16 29.36 -0.53
N ASP A 318 3.27 29.82 0.70
CA ASP A 318 4.11 30.97 1.05
C ASP A 318 5.58 30.73 0.68
N GLY A 319 6.26 31.77 0.21
CA GLY A 319 7.65 31.68 -0.24
C GLY A 319 7.86 30.90 -1.54
N THR A 320 6.81 30.67 -2.33
CA THR A 320 6.91 30.02 -3.65
C THR A 320 6.45 30.93 -4.79
N SER A 321 7.03 30.72 -5.97
CA SER A 321 6.72 31.47 -7.20
C SER A 321 6.02 30.60 -8.23
N ALA A 322 5.17 31.21 -9.07
CA ALA A 322 4.47 30.52 -10.15
C ALA A 322 5.46 30.05 -11.21
N GLY A 323 5.31 28.80 -11.64
CA GLY A 323 6.12 28.23 -12.70
C GLY A 323 5.50 28.42 -14.08
N THR A 324 6.11 27.76 -15.06
CA THR A 324 5.64 27.64 -16.43
C THR A 324 5.67 26.16 -16.88
N ASP A 325 4.87 25.82 -17.89
CA ASP A 325 4.89 24.54 -18.60
C ASP A 325 5.63 24.61 -19.95
N ALA A 326 6.22 25.76 -20.31
CA ALA A 326 6.88 25.96 -21.59
C ALA A 326 8.11 25.04 -21.81
N THR A 327 8.72 24.54 -20.74
CA THR A 327 9.90 23.65 -20.77
C THR A 327 9.56 22.21 -20.38
N LEU A 328 8.27 21.87 -20.32
CA LEU A 328 7.82 20.54 -19.94
C LEU A 328 8.14 19.53 -21.06
N VAL A 329 8.78 18.42 -20.69
CA VAL A 329 9.08 17.31 -21.60
C VAL A 329 8.37 16.06 -21.09
N TYR A 330 7.67 15.35 -21.97
CA TYR A 330 7.05 14.07 -21.65
C TYR A 330 8.02 12.92 -21.95
N ALA A 331 8.35 12.13 -20.93
CA ALA A 331 8.99 10.82 -21.09
C ALA A 331 7.96 9.74 -21.45
N ILE A 332 6.74 9.86 -20.92
CA ILE A 332 5.55 9.11 -21.33
C ILE A 332 4.45 10.14 -21.63
N ALA A 333 3.99 10.17 -22.87
CA ALA A 333 2.95 11.10 -23.31
C ALA A 333 1.59 10.77 -22.65
N PRO A 334 0.72 11.77 -22.43
CA PRO A 334 -0.62 11.57 -21.87
C PRO A 334 -1.42 10.52 -22.65
N GLY A 335 -1.93 9.52 -21.93
CA GLY A 335 -2.77 8.45 -22.48
C GLY A 335 -4.11 8.31 -21.76
N PHE A 336 -5.00 7.52 -22.36
CA PHE A 336 -6.28 7.16 -21.74
C PHE A 336 -6.06 6.24 -20.53
N GLY A 337 -6.89 6.40 -19.50
CA GLY A 337 -6.91 5.53 -18.33
C GLY A 337 -7.76 4.28 -18.51
N GLY A 338 -7.54 3.28 -17.64
CA GLY A 338 -8.38 2.10 -17.50
C GLY A 338 -9.09 2.01 -16.14
N CYS A 339 -9.82 0.90 -15.97
CA CYS A 339 -10.55 0.58 -14.74
C CYS A 339 -9.81 -0.48 -13.92
N ALA A 340 -10.04 -0.51 -12.61
CA ALA A 340 -9.66 -1.67 -11.80
C ALA A 340 -10.73 -2.77 -11.90
N PRO A 341 -10.35 -4.03 -12.17
CA PRO A 341 -11.27 -5.16 -12.21
C PRO A 341 -11.87 -5.48 -10.83
N ASN A 342 -13.00 -6.18 -10.85
CA ASN A 342 -13.83 -6.48 -9.68
C ASN A 342 -14.37 -7.91 -9.74
N GLY A 343 -14.70 -8.45 -8.57
CA GLY A 343 -15.15 -9.84 -8.45
C GLY A 343 -13.96 -10.80 -8.45
N TYR A 344 -14.14 -11.97 -9.05
CA TYR A 344 -13.07 -12.96 -9.18
C TYR A 344 -12.04 -12.51 -10.21
N LEU A 345 -10.86 -12.13 -9.73
CA LEU A 345 -9.67 -11.91 -10.55
C LEU A 345 -9.04 -13.26 -10.93
N VAL A 346 -9.04 -14.22 -10.00
CA VAL A 346 -8.72 -15.63 -10.22
C VAL A 346 -9.93 -16.44 -9.76
N ALA A 347 -10.50 -17.25 -10.65
CA ALA A 347 -11.68 -18.06 -10.35
C ALA A 347 -11.35 -19.18 -9.34
N PRO A 348 -12.29 -19.59 -8.46
CA PRO A 348 -12.08 -20.71 -7.55
C PRO A 348 -11.71 -21.99 -8.29
N ARG A 349 -10.61 -22.62 -7.86
CA ARG A 349 -10.14 -23.89 -8.41
C ARG A 349 -9.78 -24.88 -7.30
N ALA A 350 -9.86 -26.16 -7.62
CA ALA A 350 -9.42 -27.21 -6.72
C ALA A 350 -7.90 -27.17 -6.57
N SER A 351 -7.44 -27.52 -5.39
CA SER A 351 -6.03 -27.77 -5.12
C SER A 351 -5.52 -28.96 -5.95
N SER A 352 -4.27 -28.87 -6.41
CA SER A 352 -3.56 -29.98 -7.04
C SER A 352 -2.66 -30.76 -6.07
N VAL A 353 -2.42 -30.23 -4.86
CA VAL A 353 -1.42 -30.76 -3.90
C VAL A 353 -1.97 -30.98 -2.48
N SER A 354 -3.14 -30.44 -2.16
CA SER A 354 -3.85 -30.54 -0.89
C SER A 354 -5.31 -30.95 -1.11
N ALA A 355 -6.13 -30.92 -0.06
CA ALA A 355 -7.48 -31.48 -0.06
C ALA A 355 -8.62 -30.45 -0.24
N LEU A 356 -8.32 -29.22 -0.69
CA LEU A 356 -9.33 -28.20 -0.97
C LEU A 356 -9.97 -28.39 -2.35
N SER A 357 -11.29 -28.59 -2.39
CA SER A 357 -12.06 -28.55 -3.64
C SER A 357 -12.32 -27.12 -4.11
N ALA A 358 -12.69 -26.92 -5.37
CA ALA A 358 -13.11 -25.61 -5.87
C ALA A 358 -14.32 -25.04 -5.09
N VAL A 359 -15.20 -25.92 -4.60
CA VAL A 359 -16.36 -25.55 -3.77
C VAL A 359 -15.91 -25.11 -2.38
N ASP A 360 -14.93 -25.77 -1.77
CA ASP A 360 -14.35 -25.35 -0.49
C ASP A 360 -13.75 -23.94 -0.64
N VAL A 361 -12.98 -23.72 -1.71
CA VAL A 361 -12.33 -22.44 -2.02
C VAL A 361 -13.36 -21.32 -2.22
N ASP A 362 -14.39 -21.54 -3.04
CA ASP A 362 -15.47 -20.55 -3.22
C ASP A 362 -16.19 -20.29 -1.89
N THR A 363 -16.46 -21.33 -1.09
CA THR A 363 -17.12 -21.19 0.22
C THR A 363 -16.33 -20.30 1.18
N ILE A 364 -15.00 -20.44 1.24
CA ILE A 364 -14.12 -19.57 2.04
C ILE A 364 -14.28 -18.11 1.59
N VAL A 365 -14.21 -17.87 0.28
CA VAL A 365 -14.35 -16.52 -0.29
C VAL A 365 -15.74 -15.94 0.00
N GLN A 366 -16.83 -16.69 -0.20
CA GLN A 366 -18.18 -16.23 0.07
C GLN A 366 -18.41 -15.91 1.55
N ARG A 367 -17.85 -16.70 2.48
CA ARG A 367 -17.90 -16.40 3.93
C ARG A 367 -17.15 -15.13 4.28
N ALA A 368 -15.96 -14.92 3.70
CA ALA A 368 -15.20 -13.69 3.88
C ALA A 368 -15.97 -12.47 3.33
N ILE A 369 -16.58 -12.57 2.14
CA ILE A 369 -17.44 -11.52 1.56
C ILE A 369 -18.63 -11.22 2.49
N ALA A 370 -19.33 -12.27 2.95
CA ALA A 370 -20.48 -12.12 3.85
C ALA A 370 -20.08 -11.44 5.18
N THR A 371 -18.91 -11.77 5.70
CA THR A 371 -18.36 -11.12 6.90
C THR A 371 -18.01 -9.67 6.63
N ALA A 372 -17.29 -9.36 5.55
CA ALA A 372 -16.94 -7.98 5.18
C ALA A 372 -18.17 -7.08 4.99
N LYS A 373 -19.28 -7.63 4.47
CA LYS A 373 -20.56 -6.90 4.26
C LYS A 373 -21.28 -6.50 5.54
N LYS A 374 -20.89 -7.01 6.71
CA LYS A 374 -21.40 -6.58 8.03
C LYS A 374 -20.33 -5.90 8.88
N THR A 375 -19.05 -6.08 8.56
CA THR A 375 -17.93 -5.44 9.25
C THR A 375 -17.91 -3.93 9.01
N ARG A 376 -17.87 -3.13 10.07
CA ARG A 376 -17.71 -1.68 10.02
C ARG A 376 -16.34 -1.30 9.46
N ALA A 377 -16.34 -0.48 8.43
CA ALA A 377 -15.14 0.10 7.82
C ALA A 377 -14.47 1.13 8.74
N VAL A 378 -13.16 1.32 8.55
CA VAL A 378 -12.36 2.28 9.32
C VAL A 378 -12.00 3.50 8.50
N ILE A 379 -11.76 3.32 7.20
CA ILE A 379 -11.33 4.41 6.31
C ILE A 379 -12.48 5.00 5.48
N ARG A 380 -13.70 4.48 5.62
CA ARG A 380 -14.86 4.85 4.79
C ARG A 380 -15.85 5.76 5.50
N LEU A 381 -16.44 6.68 4.74
CA LEU A 381 -17.43 7.66 5.22
C LEU A 381 -18.74 7.59 4.40
N PRO A 382 -19.91 7.80 5.01
CA PRO A 382 -20.14 8.15 6.41
C PRO A 382 -19.81 7.00 7.36
N LEU A 383 -19.76 7.29 8.66
CA LEU A 383 -19.66 6.26 9.69
C LEU A 383 -20.71 5.16 9.47
N ASN A 384 -20.36 3.92 9.81
CA ASN A 384 -21.17 2.71 9.61
C ASN A 384 -21.27 2.20 8.17
N SER A 385 -20.43 2.75 7.28
CA SER A 385 -20.12 2.09 6.02
C SER A 385 -19.44 0.73 6.27
N TYR A 386 -19.66 -0.22 5.36
CA TYR A 386 -19.12 -1.57 5.47
C TYR A 386 -17.77 -1.71 4.77
N ALA A 387 -16.94 -2.60 5.29
CA ALA A 387 -15.63 -2.86 4.74
C ALA A 387 -15.69 -3.36 3.29
N ARG A 388 -14.63 -3.11 2.53
CA ARG A 388 -14.38 -3.68 1.20
C ARG A 388 -13.01 -4.30 1.18
N MET A 389 -12.97 -5.59 0.89
CA MET A 389 -11.78 -6.41 1.00
C MET A 389 -11.37 -7.01 -0.35
N VAL A 390 -10.08 -7.28 -0.46
CA VAL A 390 -9.53 -8.29 -1.36
C VAL A 390 -9.26 -9.55 -0.55
N ILE A 391 -9.62 -10.70 -1.12
CA ILE A 391 -9.59 -12.00 -0.47
C ILE A 391 -8.81 -12.96 -1.37
N ALA A 392 -7.77 -13.58 -0.85
CA ALA A 392 -6.96 -14.56 -1.55
C ALA A 392 -6.92 -15.88 -0.78
N VAL A 393 -7.04 -16.99 -1.50
CA VAL A 393 -6.85 -18.34 -0.97
C VAL A 393 -5.65 -18.97 -1.68
N ALA A 394 -4.64 -19.38 -0.92
CA ALA A 394 -3.46 -20.08 -1.42
C ALA A 394 -3.51 -21.57 -1.05
N ASP A 395 -2.95 -22.40 -1.92
CA ASP A 395 -2.64 -23.79 -1.66
C ASP A 395 -1.36 -23.93 -0.82
N THR A 396 -1.03 -25.16 -0.40
CA THR A 396 0.14 -25.43 0.46
C THR A 396 1.49 -25.21 -0.20
N ASP A 397 1.54 -25.06 -1.53
CA ASP A 397 2.73 -24.70 -2.30
C ASP A 397 2.77 -23.20 -2.69
N GLY A 398 1.81 -22.41 -2.18
CA GLY A 398 1.65 -20.99 -2.47
C GLY A 398 0.92 -20.66 -3.77
N THR A 399 0.45 -21.66 -4.52
CA THR A 399 -0.39 -21.44 -5.72
C THR A 399 -1.72 -20.79 -5.31
N ILE A 400 -2.13 -19.71 -5.96
CA ILE A 400 -3.39 -19.04 -5.62
C ILE A 400 -4.58 -19.81 -6.20
N LEU A 401 -5.48 -20.26 -5.35
CA LEU A 401 -6.69 -21.01 -5.69
C LEU A 401 -7.91 -20.11 -5.94
N ALA A 402 -7.92 -18.90 -5.39
CA ALA A 402 -8.88 -17.85 -5.71
C ALA A 402 -8.34 -16.48 -5.32
N LEU A 403 -8.77 -15.45 -6.05
CA LEU A 403 -8.51 -14.05 -5.73
C LEU A 403 -9.75 -13.23 -6.08
N TYR A 404 -10.37 -12.63 -5.08
CA TYR A 404 -11.59 -11.85 -5.23
C TYR A 404 -11.39 -10.42 -4.72
N ARG A 405 -11.68 -9.42 -5.55
CA ARG A 405 -11.71 -8.00 -5.17
C ARG A 405 -13.15 -7.53 -5.03
N MET A 406 -13.56 -7.13 -3.83
CA MET A 406 -14.84 -6.44 -3.65
C MET A 406 -14.81 -5.09 -4.39
N PRO A 407 -15.94 -4.65 -4.99
CA PRO A 407 -16.02 -3.33 -5.58
C PRO A 407 -15.66 -2.22 -4.59
N ASP A 408 -14.89 -1.25 -5.06
CA ASP A 408 -14.33 -0.13 -4.30
C ASP A 408 -13.30 -0.54 -3.21
N ALA A 409 -12.85 -1.80 -3.15
CA ALA A 409 -11.72 -2.19 -2.30
C ALA A 409 -10.43 -1.52 -2.77
N THR A 410 -9.53 -1.23 -1.85
CA THR A 410 -8.21 -0.66 -2.17
C THR A 410 -7.41 -1.58 -3.09
N VAL A 411 -6.66 -1.02 -4.05
CA VAL A 411 -5.93 -1.81 -5.05
C VAL A 411 -4.62 -2.36 -4.50
N PHE A 412 -3.98 -1.67 -3.53
CA PHE A 412 -2.77 -2.20 -2.87
C PHE A 412 -3.03 -3.57 -2.21
N SER A 413 -4.29 -3.81 -1.84
CA SER A 413 -4.75 -5.00 -1.14
C SER A 413 -4.69 -6.27 -1.98
N VAL A 414 -4.57 -6.15 -3.31
CA VAL A 414 -4.45 -7.30 -4.21
C VAL A 414 -3.13 -8.04 -3.96
N ASP A 415 -2.02 -7.33 -4.05
CA ASP A 415 -0.70 -7.89 -3.74
C ASP A 415 -0.63 -8.36 -2.28
N VAL A 416 -1.14 -7.54 -1.36
CA VAL A 416 -1.12 -7.84 0.08
C VAL A 416 -1.91 -9.09 0.43
N ALA A 417 -3.12 -9.28 -0.10
CA ALA A 417 -3.92 -10.47 0.19
C ALA A 417 -3.23 -11.74 -0.32
N VAL A 418 -2.65 -11.69 -1.52
CA VAL A 418 -1.86 -12.78 -2.11
C VAL A 418 -0.66 -13.11 -1.22
N ALA A 419 0.17 -12.12 -0.87
CA ALA A 419 1.32 -12.32 0.00
C ALA A 419 0.92 -12.88 1.38
N LYS A 420 -0.11 -12.30 2.02
CA LYS A 420 -0.66 -12.79 3.30
C LYS A 420 -1.04 -14.28 3.23
N SER A 421 -1.74 -14.69 2.17
CA SER A 421 -2.17 -16.09 1.99
C SER A 421 -0.99 -17.07 1.84
N ARG A 422 0.10 -16.65 1.21
CA ARG A 422 1.34 -17.45 1.05
C ARG A 422 2.20 -17.46 2.30
N ASN A 423 2.30 -16.31 2.98
CA ASN A 423 3.09 -16.16 4.19
C ASN A 423 2.61 -17.14 5.27
N VAL A 424 1.29 -17.20 5.53
CA VAL A 424 0.75 -18.09 6.57
C VAL A 424 0.94 -19.57 6.27
N VAL A 425 0.99 -19.97 4.99
CA VAL A 425 1.33 -21.35 4.61
C VAL A 425 2.78 -21.65 4.97
N TYR A 426 3.71 -20.83 4.47
CA TYR A 426 5.14 -21.09 4.64
C TYR A 426 5.57 -21.03 6.11
N PHE A 427 5.23 -19.96 6.83
CA PHE A 427 5.67 -19.79 8.22
C PHE A 427 4.96 -20.74 9.19
N SER A 428 3.76 -21.23 8.87
CA SER A 428 3.14 -22.27 9.70
C SER A 428 3.79 -23.64 9.50
N GLN A 429 4.28 -23.93 8.29
CA GLN A 429 5.03 -25.17 8.02
C GLN A 429 6.45 -25.13 8.59
N HIS A 430 7.15 -24.00 8.44
CA HIS A 430 8.60 -23.93 8.69
C HIS A 430 8.97 -23.23 9.99
N GLY A 431 8.01 -22.56 10.65
CA GLY A 431 8.29 -21.74 11.82
C GLY A 431 8.89 -20.38 11.46
N ILE A 432 9.27 -19.61 12.48
CA ILE A 432 9.90 -18.29 12.35
C ILE A 432 11.16 -18.28 13.22
N GLY A 433 12.32 -18.33 12.57
CA GLY A 433 13.60 -18.44 13.26
C GLY A 433 13.64 -19.66 14.19
N SER A 434 14.35 -19.54 15.31
CA SER A 434 14.37 -20.56 16.37
C SER A 434 13.26 -20.37 17.41
N SER A 435 12.60 -19.21 17.43
CA SER A 435 11.65 -18.84 18.48
C SER A 435 10.25 -19.39 18.26
N VAL A 436 9.86 -19.62 17.00
CA VAL A 436 8.54 -20.17 16.64
C VAL A 436 8.76 -21.51 15.93
N PRO A 437 8.42 -22.65 16.55
CA PRO A 437 8.62 -23.97 15.95
C PRO A 437 7.77 -24.18 14.69
N ALA A 438 8.31 -24.98 13.77
CA ALA A 438 7.56 -25.55 12.65
C ALA A 438 6.28 -26.26 13.13
N GLY A 439 5.17 -26.09 12.40
CA GLY A 439 3.85 -26.60 12.77
C GLY A 439 3.02 -25.67 13.67
N THR A 440 3.58 -24.55 14.14
CA THR A 440 2.81 -23.50 14.83
C THR A 440 1.94 -22.77 13.82
N ALA A 441 0.64 -22.67 14.05
CA ALA A 441 -0.23 -21.83 13.23
C ALA A 441 0.04 -20.35 13.52
N VAL A 442 0.53 -19.62 12.52
CA VAL A 442 0.87 -18.19 12.62
C VAL A 442 0.06 -17.35 11.64
N SER A 443 -0.24 -16.11 12.02
CA SER A 443 -0.84 -15.11 11.12
C SER A 443 0.19 -14.04 10.72
N ASN A 444 -0.16 -13.18 9.77
CA ASN A 444 0.65 -12.00 9.49
C ASN A 444 0.68 -11.02 10.68
N ARG A 445 -0.26 -11.09 11.63
CA ARG A 445 -0.14 -10.37 12.90
C ARG A 445 0.99 -10.92 13.74
N THR A 446 1.12 -12.25 13.82
CA THR A 446 2.24 -12.90 14.49
C THR A 446 3.57 -12.49 13.86
N ILE A 447 3.67 -12.60 12.53
CA ILE A 447 4.88 -12.24 11.76
C ILE A 447 5.23 -10.76 11.99
N ALA A 448 4.25 -9.87 11.91
CA ALA A 448 4.43 -8.45 12.18
C ALA A 448 4.98 -8.18 13.57
N PHE A 449 4.41 -8.83 14.60
CA PHE A 449 4.67 -8.51 15.99
C PHE A 449 6.13 -8.72 16.40
N GLY A 450 6.78 -9.81 15.98
CA GLY A 450 8.21 -10.01 16.20
C GLY A 450 9.13 -9.43 15.13
N GLY A 451 8.55 -8.82 14.09
CA GLY A 451 9.25 -8.12 13.01
C GLY A 451 9.28 -6.60 13.18
N GLN A 452 8.98 -6.08 14.38
CA GLN A 452 8.99 -4.65 14.67
C GLN A 452 10.35 -4.20 15.21
N PRO A 453 10.73 -2.91 15.04
CA PRO A 453 11.97 -2.37 15.59
C PRO A 453 11.90 -2.15 17.10
N THR A 454 10.70 -2.28 17.71
CA THR A 454 10.48 -2.24 19.15
C THR A 454 9.63 -3.44 19.57
N PHE A 455 10.11 -4.19 20.57
CA PHE A 455 9.50 -5.41 21.05
C PHE A 455 9.54 -5.49 22.59
N PRO A 456 8.37 -5.67 23.25
CA PRO A 456 7.02 -5.61 22.68
C PRO A 456 6.70 -4.26 22.03
N SER A 457 5.73 -4.27 21.12
CA SER A 457 5.25 -3.05 20.45
C SER A 457 4.90 -1.96 21.47
N GLY A 458 5.46 -0.75 21.28
CA GLY A 458 5.19 0.41 22.13
C GLY A 458 5.86 0.41 23.50
N ILE A 459 6.87 -0.44 23.73
CA ILE A 459 7.71 -0.40 24.93
C ILE A 459 9.12 0.03 24.52
N ASP A 460 9.35 1.35 24.41
CA ASP A 460 10.58 1.90 23.82
C ASP A 460 11.29 2.96 24.66
N SER A 461 10.80 3.29 25.86
CA SER A 461 11.57 4.16 26.76
C SER A 461 12.84 3.46 27.27
N HIS A 462 13.91 4.23 27.48
CA HIS A 462 15.17 3.76 28.07
C HIS A 462 15.01 3.05 29.43
N VAL A 463 13.86 3.21 30.09
CA VAL A 463 13.51 2.52 31.34
C VAL A 463 13.29 1.01 31.12
N PHE A 464 12.89 0.60 29.91
CA PHE A 464 12.49 -0.77 29.59
C PHE A 464 13.48 -1.53 28.70
N ASP A 465 14.66 -0.97 28.42
CA ASP A 465 15.68 -1.56 27.54
C ASP A 465 15.09 -1.98 26.18
N PRO A 466 14.68 -1.02 25.31
CA PRO A 466 14.07 -1.31 24.02
C PRO A 466 14.90 -2.29 23.21
N ARG A 467 14.26 -3.34 22.71
CA ARG A 467 14.88 -4.30 21.79
C ARG A 467 14.10 -4.39 20.50
N GLU A 468 14.82 -4.67 19.44
CA GLU A 468 14.21 -5.08 18.19
C GLU A 468 13.50 -6.41 18.39
N GLY A 469 12.46 -6.64 17.60
CA GLY A 469 11.76 -7.91 17.60
C GLY A 469 12.67 -9.08 17.22
N PRO A 470 12.37 -10.30 17.71
CA PRO A 470 13.20 -11.49 17.55
C PRO A 470 13.56 -11.85 16.10
N TRP A 471 12.81 -11.36 15.12
CA TRP A 471 13.11 -11.53 13.69
C TRP A 471 13.04 -10.23 12.89
N TYR A 472 13.23 -9.08 13.53
CA TYR A 472 13.31 -7.81 12.81
C TYR A 472 14.46 -7.79 11.79
N GLN A 473 15.68 -8.12 12.21
CA GLN A 473 16.83 -8.14 11.29
C GLN A 473 16.75 -9.29 10.27
N SER A 474 16.43 -10.50 10.75
CA SER A 474 16.47 -11.71 9.92
C SER A 474 15.28 -11.83 8.96
N LEU A 475 14.17 -11.14 9.22
CA LEU A 475 12.96 -11.22 8.40
C LEU A 475 12.55 -9.87 7.82
N PHE A 476 12.29 -8.85 8.64
CA PHE A 476 11.79 -7.55 8.17
C PHE A 476 12.82 -6.81 7.31
N VAL A 477 14.04 -6.63 7.85
CA VAL A 477 15.12 -5.93 7.14
C VAL A 477 15.59 -6.75 5.94
N HIS A 478 15.60 -8.08 6.05
CA HIS A 478 15.91 -8.97 4.94
C HIS A 478 14.90 -8.84 3.78
N ASP A 479 13.60 -8.88 4.06
CA ASP A 479 12.55 -8.73 3.05
C ASP A 479 12.59 -7.35 2.39
N LEU A 480 12.89 -6.31 3.17
CA LEU A 480 13.10 -4.96 2.64
C LEU A 480 14.25 -4.89 1.63
N ALA A 481 15.34 -5.60 1.89
CA ALA A 481 16.52 -5.65 1.01
C ALA A 481 16.34 -6.62 -0.17
N ASN A 482 15.45 -7.60 -0.04
CA ASN A 482 15.22 -8.67 -1.01
C ASN A 482 13.73 -8.73 -1.38
N PRO A 483 13.27 -7.82 -2.26
CA PRO A 483 11.90 -7.84 -2.75
C PRO A 483 11.50 -9.21 -3.29
N CYS A 484 10.22 -9.55 -3.19
CA CYS A 484 9.65 -10.80 -3.67
C CYS A 484 10.14 -12.06 -2.91
N SER A 485 10.95 -11.92 -1.86
CA SER A 485 11.34 -13.05 -1.00
C SER A 485 10.23 -13.44 -0.02
N GLN A 486 10.33 -14.63 0.58
CA GLN A 486 9.43 -15.06 1.65
C GLN A 486 10.26 -15.73 2.76
N GLY A 487 11.02 -14.90 3.46
CA GLY A 487 11.98 -15.35 4.48
C GLY A 487 13.13 -16.12 3.83
N THR A 488 13.43 -17.29 4.38
CA THR A 488 14.50 -18.17 3.86
C THR A 488 13.97 -19.20 2.85
N GLN A 489 12.72 -19.07 2.39
CA GLN A 489 12.16 -19.97 1.38
C GLN A 489 12.97 -19.86 0.08
N PRO A 490 13.44 -20.99 -0.50
CA PRO A 490 14.11 -20.98 -1.79
C PRO A 490 13.27 -20.29 -2.87
N ALA A 491 13.95 -19.56 -3.75
CA ALA A 491 13.31 -18.80 -4.82
C ALA A 491 12.38 -19.69 -5.67
N ASN A 492 11.14 -19.26 -5.85
CA ASN A 492 10.15 -19.94 -6.67
C ASN A 492 9.09 -18.95 -7.21
N PRO A 493 8.25 -19.36 -8.18
CA PRO A 493 7.25 -18.46 -8.77
C PRO A 493 6.14 -17.99 -7.81
N ASN A 494 5.92 -18.68 -6.70
CA ASN A 494 4.84 -18.38 -5.75
C ASN A 494 5.33 -17.51 -4.58
N GLN A 495 6.14 -16.48 -4.87
CA GLN A 495 6.64 -15.55 -3.86
C GLN A 495 6.51 -14.10 -4.33
N ASN A 496 5.97 -13.25 -3.46
CA ASN A 496 5.76 -11.83 -3.74
C ASN A 496 6.01 -10.94 -2.51
N GLY A 497 6.83 -11.39 -1.55
CA GLY A 497 7.18 -10.61 -0.36
C GLY A 497 6.48 -11.07 0.92
N ILE A 498 6.84 -10.44 2.03
CA ILE A 498 6.20 -10.61 3.34
C ILE A 498 5.37 -9.38 3.70
N VAL A 499 4.18 -9.62 4.24
CA VAL A 499 3.34 -8.57 4.82
C VAL A 499 3.49 -8.53 6.33
N PHE A 500 3.86 -7.36 6.87
CA PHE A 500 4.08 -7.14 8.30
C PHE A 500 2.89 -6.45 8.99
N PHE A 501 1.66 -6.85 8.65
CA PHE A 501 0.44 -6.44 9.34
C PHE A 501 -0.68 -7.46 9.17
N ALA A 502 -1.66 -7.40 10.07
CA ALA A 502 -2.67 -8.44 10.30
C ALA A 502 -3.62 -8.67 9.10
N GLY A 503 -4.39 -9.78 9.11
CA GLY A 503 -5.37 -10.08 8.07
C GLY A 503 -5.28 -11.45 7.43
N SER A 504 -4.84 -12.48 8.15
CA SER A 504 -4.61 -13.80 7.54
C SER A 504 -4.71 -14.95 8.52
N THR A 505 -4.90 -16.15 7.98
CA THR A 505 -4.86 -17.39 8.76
C THR A 505 -4.50 -18.57 7.88
N PRO A 506 -3.69 -19.53 8.36
CA PRO A 506 -3.55 -20.81 7.71
C PRO A 506 -4.87 -21.59 7.81
N LEU A 507 -5.11 -22.49 6.87
CA LEU A 507 -6.33 -23.31 6.77
C LEU A 507 -6.00 -24.76 7.07
N TYR A 508 -6.75 -25.40 7.97
CA TYR A 508 -6.53 -26.77 8.43
C TYR A 508 -7.76 -27.64 8.24
N ARG A 509 -7.55 -28.91 7.87
CA ARG A 509 -8.55 -29.97 7.97
C ARG A 509 -8.07 -30.98 9.01
N GLY A 510 -8.65 -30.93 10.20
CA GLY A 510 -8.10 -31.64 11.36
C GLY A 510 -6.74 -31.06 11.76
N SER A 511 -5.69 -31.89 11.77
CA SER A 511 -4.31 -31.45 12.05
C SER A 511 -3.48 -31.17 10.80
N THR A 512 -4.05 -31.32 9.60
CA THR A 512 -3.34 -31.13 8.33
C THR A 512 -3.55 -29.73 7.80
N LEU A 513 -2.46 -29.01 7.54
CA LEU A 513 -2.48 -27.75 6.80
C LEU A 513 -2.92 -28.02 5.35
N VAL A 514 -3.93 -27.30 4.87
CA VAL A 514 -4.51 -27.44 3.53
C VAL A 514 -4.48 -26.16 2.71
N GLY A 515 -3.96 -25.05 3.25
CA GLY A 515 -3.82 -23.80 2.50
C GLY A 515 -3.68 -22.59 3.41
N GLY A 516 -3.89 -21.40 2.84
CA GLY A 516 -3.85 -20.12 3.55
C GLY A 516 -4.88 -19.15 3.04
N LEU A 517 -5.43 -18.34 3.93
CA LEU A 517 -6.36 -17.25 3.64
C LEU A 517 -5.70 -15.91 3.96
N GLY A 518 -5.66 -15.02 2.99
CA GLY A 518 -5.23 -13.63 3.14
C GLY A 518 -6.36 -12.66 2.80
N VAL A 519 -6.54 -11.65 3.64
CA VAL A 519 -7.56 -10.59 3.51
C VAL A 519 -6.91 -9.24 3.71
N SER A 520 -7.28 -8.24 2.90
CA SER A 520 -6.79 -6.86 3.01
C SER A 520 -7.79 -5.89 2.40
N GLY A 521 -8.02 -4.72 3.01
CA GLY A 521 -8.79 -3.67 2.32
C GLY A 521 -9.26 -2.47 3.14
N ASP A 522 -9.44 -2.62 4.44
CA ASP A 522 -9.89 -1.55 5.33
C ASP A 522 -8.90 -1.42 6.51
N GLY A 523 -9.32 -1.66 7.76
CA GLY A 523 -8.44 -1.66 8.92
C GLY A 523 -7.91 -3.06 9.25
N ILE A 524 -6.75 -3.15 9.89
CA ILE A 524 -6.07 -4.44 10.13
C ILE A 524 -6.82 -5.36 11.10
N GLU A 525 -7.59 -4.79 12.05
CA GLU A 525 -8.50 -5.58 12.89
C GLU A 525 -9.71 -6.07 12.09
N GLN A 526 -10.20 -5.29 11.11
CA GLN A 526 -11.25 -5.74 10.19
C GLN A 526 -10.73 -6.87 9.28
N ASP A 527 -9.48 -6.77 8.81
CA ASP A 527 -8.85 -7.84 8.02
C ASP A 527 -8.80 -9.15 8.82
N ASP A 528 -8.38 -9.10 10.09
CA ASP A 528 -8.36 -10.27 10.99
C ASP A 528 -9.75 -10.83 11.26
N TYR A 529 -10.72 -9.95 11.50
CA TYR A 529 -12.11 -10.36 11.71
C TYR A 529 -12.65 -11.09 10.48
N VAL A 530 -12.41 -10.56 9.29
CA VAL A 530 -12.85 -11.18 8.03
C VAL A 530 -12.09 -12.48 7.73
N SER A 531 -10.78 -12.55 7.97
CA SER A 531 -10.01 -13.79 7.75
C SER A 531 -10.42 -14.90 8.73
N TYR A 532 -10.66 -14.56 10.00
CA TYR A 532 -11.12 -15.52 11.01
C TYR A 532 -12.46 -16.17 10.65
N TYR A 533 -13.49 -15.36 10.37
CA TYR A 533 -14.81 -15.89 10.01
C TYR A 533 -14.86 -16.43 8.57
N GLY A 534 -13.99 -15.97 7.68
CA GLY A 534 -13.81 -16.53 6.33
C GLY A 534 -13.30 -17.98 6.36
N ALA A 535 -12.34 -18.28 7.24
CA ALA A 535 -11.82 -19.64 7.42
C ALA A 535 -12.87 -20.62 7.99
N GLY A 536 -13.73 -20.16 8.90
CA GLY A 536 -14.81 -20.98 9.47
C GLY A 536 -14.28 -22.26 10.14
N GLU A 537 -14.80 -23.42 9.75
CA GLU A 537 -14.37 -24.73 10.25
C GLU A 537 -12.92 -25.10 9.89
N LEU A 538 -12.29 -24.38 8.96
CA LEU A 538 -10.90 -24.60 8.57
C LEU A 538 -9.89 -23.81 9.43
N LEU A 539 -10.34 -23.19 10.52
CA LEU A 539 -9.42 -22.59 11.48
C LEU A 539 -8.48 -23.66 12.08
N PRO A 540 -7.20 -23.32 12.32
CA PRO A 540 -6.27 -24.22 12.99
C PRO A 540 -6.77 -24.57 14.40
N PRO A 541 -6.46 -25.77 14.94
CA PRO A 541 -6.69 -26.06 16.34
C PRO A 541 -6.03 -25.03 17.26
N GLN A 542 -6.75 -24.52 18.26
CA GLN A 542 -6.24 -23.48 19.17
C GLN A 542 -4.97 -23.88 19.94
N SER A 543 -4.75 -25.19 20.12
CA SER A 543 -3.58 -25.73 20.79
C SER A 543 -2.26 -25.51 20.04
N ILE A 544 -2.32 -25.15 18.75
CA ILE A 544 -1.13 -24.85 17.93
C ILE A 544 -1.05 -23.39 17.51
N TRP A 545 -1.94 -22.52 17.99
CA TRP A 545 -1.89 -21.10 17.66
C TRP A 545 -0.61 -20.47 18.20
N ALA A 546 -0.12 -19.45 17.49
CA ALA A 546 1.00 -18.63 17.93
C ALA A 546 0.80 -18.06 19.34
N ASP A 547 -0.45 -17.88 19.78
CA ASP A 547 -0.79 -17.49 21.16
C ASP A 547 -0.22 -18.45 22.21
N GLN A 548 0.11 -19.69 21.88
CA GLN A 548 0.76 -20.63 22.81
C GLN A 548 2.26 -20.39 22.98
N ILE A 549 2.87 -19.56 22.12
CA ILE A 549 4.30 -19.29 22.12
C ILE A 549 4.60 -18.01 22.90
N VAL A 550 5.61 -18.10 23.76
CA VAL A 550 6.15 -16.97 24.53
C VAL A 550 7.60 -16.76 24.11
N VAL A 551 7.92 -15.55 23.64
CA VAL A 551 9.27 -15.14 23.25
C VAL A 551 9.65 -13.95 24.12
N ASP A 552 10.81 -14.03 24.79
CA ASP A 552 11.30 -12.99 25.71
C ASP A 552 10.26 -12.53 26.76
N GLY A 553 9.47 -13.49 27.26
CA GLY A 553 8.42 -13.24 28.26
C GLY A 553 7.10 -12.70 27.70
N VAL A 554 6.97 -12.59 26.38
CA VAL A 554 5.84 -11.95 25.71
C VAL A 554 5.11 -12.96 24.83
N ARG A 555 3.79 -13.05 24.99
CA ARG A 555 2.95 -13.94 24.19
C ARG A 555 2.77 -13.38 22.78
N LEU A 556 2.96 -14.23 21.77
CA LEU A 556 2.75 -13.82 20.38
C LEU A 556 1.25 -13.75 20.06
N PRO A 557 0.76 -12.76 19.30
CA PRO A 557 -0.65 -12.66 18.94
C PRO A 557 -0.99 -13.43 17.66
N MET A 558 -2.10 -14.18 17.66
CA MET A 558 -2.70 -14.74 16.44
C MET A 558 -3.71 -13.77 15.78
N PHE A 559 -4.73 -13.32 16.52
CA PHE A 559 -5.76 -12.42 16.01
C PHE A 559 -6.03 -11.26 16.97
N LYS A 560 -6.53 -10.14 16.44
CA LYS A 560 -7.14 -9.07 17.23
C LYS A 560 -8.33 -8.51 16.45
N PHE A 561 -9.47 -8.40 17.12
CA PHE A 561 -10.72 -7.95 16.51
C PHE A 561 -11.10 -6.53 16.94
N PRO A 562 -11.89 -5.81 16.12
CA PRO A 562 -12.48 -4.55 16.54
C PRO A 562 -13.40 -4.77 17.74
N ARG A 563 -13.48 -3.81 18.67
CA ARG A 563 -14.39 -3.92 19.84
C ARG A 563 -15.86 -4.00 19.41
N HIS A 564 -16.23 -3.22 18.39
CA HIS A 564 -17.55 -3.21 17.77
C HIS A 564 -17.34 -3.49 16.26
N PRO A 565 -17.20 -4.77 15.87
CA PRO A 565 -16.80 -5.15 14.53
C PRO A 565 -17.94 -4.98 13.52
N GLU A 566 -19.18 -5.18 13.94
CA GLU A 566 -20.35 -4.98 13.11
C GLU A 566 -20.91 -3.57 13.36
N GLY A 567 -21.49 -2.95 12.33
CA GLY A 567 -22.09 -1.61 12.45
C GLY A 567 -23.09 -1.52 13.61
N VAL A 568 -23.33 -0.30 14.11
CA VAL A 568 -24.08 -0.05 15.35
C VAL A 568 -25.54 -0.57 15.27
N THR A 569 -25.77 -1.81 15.69
CA THR A 569 -27.12 -2.32 16.03
C THR A 569 -27.50 -1.97 17.46
N GLU A 570 -26.52 -1.69 18.33
CA GLU A 570 -26.72 -1.49 19.78
C GLU A 570 -27.31 -0.11 20.16
N CYS A 571 -27.22 0.90 19.28
CA CYS A 571 -27.79 2.25 19.50
C CYS A 571 -28.98 2.54 18.56
N GLY A 572 -29.71 1.51 18.11
CA GLY A 572 -30.90 1.69 17.26
C GLY A 572 -30.62 2.37 15.91
N GLY A 573 -29.42 2.18 15.35
CA GLY A 573 -29.01 2.81 14.09
C GLY A 573 -28.51 4.26 14.21
N GLN A 574 -28.31 4.78 15.42
CA GLN A 574 -27.68 6.08 15.66
C GLN A 574 -26.20 5.94 16.08
N PRO A 575 -25.34 6.96 15.86
CA PRO A 575 -23.98 6.96 16.38
C PRO A 575 -23.98 6.88 17.92
N CYS A 576 -23.28 5.91 18.50
CA CYS A 576 -23.03 5.92 19.94
C CYS A 576 -21.99 7.01 20.24
N SER A 577 -22.34 7.92 21.16
CA SER A 577 -21.56 9.10 21.55
C SER A 577 -20.19 8.78 22.16
#